data_AF-A0A8R1EVG8-F1
#
_entry.id   AF-A0A8R1EVG8-F1
#
_cell.length_a   1.000
_cell.length_b   1.000
_cell.length_c   1.000
_cell.angle_alpha   90.00
_cell.angle_beta   90.00
_cell.angle_gamma   90.00
#
_symmetry.space_group_name_H-M   'P 1'
#
loop_
_entity.id
_entity.type
_entity.pdbx_description
1 polymer ?
#
loop_
_entity_poly.entity_id
_entity_poly.type
_entity_poly.pdbx_seq_one_letter_code
_entity_poly.pdbx_strand_id
1 'polypeptide(L)'
;LNSTVTLPPDTFEKIQNVQDLLQKMQNAENVEEQESAISTIYMMICDGGFGVWEQCYAKLLLNLFEILSTSSSENNKKMCLRILSKMCVAQAAKLFDSTEIAVCKVLDAAVNTNDATTSLAVDDCLRTLATHLPLANIINIA
;
A
#
# COMPACT_ATOMS: atom_id res chain seq x y z
N LEU A 1 21.22 -28.03 13.03
CA LEU A 1 21.57 -26.70 13.59
C LEU A 1 20.36 -25.80 13.37
N ASN A 2 19.44 -25.77 14.34
CA ASN A 2 18.29 -24.86 14.30
C ASN A 2 18.75 -23.51 14.84
N SER A 3 19.25 -22.65 13.96
CA SER A 3 19.48 -21.25 14.32
C SER A 3 18.15 -20.53 14.29
N THR A 4 17.48 -20.48 15.43
CA THR A 4 16.41 -19.50 15.67
C THR A 4 17.08 -18.13 15.68
N VAL A 5 17.09 -17.45 14.53
CA VAL A 5 17.50 -16.04 14.47
C VAL A 5 16.44 -15.25 15.22
N THR A 6 16.67 -14.98 16.49
CA THR A 6 15.86 -14.04 17.28
C THR A 6 16.14 -12.63 16.76
N LEU A 7 15.11 -11.97 16.23
CA LEU A 7 15.21 -10.57 15.81
C LEU A 7 15.59 -9.68 17.00
N PRO A 8 16.37 -8.60 16.80
CA PRO A 8 16.69 -7.66 17.87
C PRO A 8 15.41 -7.08 18.50
N PRO A 9 15.36 -6.85 19.83
CA PRO A 9 14.20 -6.30 20.52
C PRO A 9 13.61 -5.04 19.86
N ASP A 10 14.46 -4.12 19.42
CA ASP A 10 14.07 -2.89 18.73
C ASP A 10 13.31 -3.14 17.41
N THR A 11 13.49 -4.30 16.80
CA THR A 11 12.78 -4.68 15.57
C THR A 11 11.34 -5.05 15.87
N PHE A 12 11.07 -5.72 16.99
CA PHE A 12 9.71 -6.05 17.41
C PHE A 12 8.90 -4.79 17.72
N GLU A 13 9.49 -3.83 18.43
CA GLU A 13 8.84 -2.55 18.72
C GLU A 13 8.52 -1.78 17.44
N LYS A 14 9.44 -1.74 16.48
CA LYS A 14 9.21 -1.10 15.17
C LYS A 14 8.08 -1.80 14.39
N ILE A 15 8.02 -3.13 14.41
CA ILE A 15 6.94 -3.89 13.76
C ILE A 15 5.60 -3.58 14.44
N GLN A 16 5.56 -3.56 15.77
CA GLN A 16 4.35 -3.21 16.53
C GLN A 16 3.87 -1.79 16.19
N ASN A 17 4.79 -0.82 16.13
CA ASN A 17 4.45 0.56 15.73
C ASN A 17 3.81 0.60 14.33
N VAL A 18 4.32 -0.19 13.37
CA VAL A 18 3.68 -0.31 12.05
C VAL A 18 2.30 -0.94 12.18
N GLN A 19 2.12 -2.00 12.98
CA GLN A 19 0.81 -2.64 13.16
C GLN A 19 -0.24 -1.67 13.74
N ASP A 20 0.16 -0.82 14.67
CA ASP A 20 -0.69 0.20 15.28
C ASP A 20 -1.07 1.28 14.24
N LEU A 21 -0.12 1.70 13.39
CA LEU A 21 -0.39 2.59 12.26
C LEU A 21 -1.38 1.94 11.27
N LEU A 22 -1.22 0.66 10.96
CA LEU A 22 -2.15 -0.06 10.10
C LEU A 22 -3.54 -0.18 10.74
N GLN A 23 -3.63 -0.32 12.06
CA GLN A 23 -4.92 -0.30 12.74
C GLN A 23 -5.59 1.07 12.62
N LYS A 24 -4.83 2.16 12.75
CA LYS A 24 -5.33 3.53 12.55
C LYS A 24 -5.76 3.80 11.11
N MET A 25 -5.02 3.30 10.12
CA MET A 25 -5.44 3.39 8.72
C MET A 25 -6.83 2.78 8.49
N GLN A 26 -7.17 1.71 9.21
CA GLN A 26 -8.44 1.00 9.03
C GLN A 26 -9.58 1.57 9.90
N ASN A 27 -9.28 1.92 11.15
CA ASN A 27 -10.28 2.17 12.18
C ASN A 27 -10.19 3.58 12.82
N ALA A 28 -9.51 4.53 12.18
CA ALA A 28 -9.45 5.89 12.67
C ALA A 28 -10.85 6.49 12.85
N GLU A 29 -11.04 7.23 13.94
CA GLU A 29 -12.33 7.86 14.26
C GLU A 29 -12.62 9.07 13.35
N ASN A 30 -11.57 9.65 12.77
CA ASN A 30 -11.63 10.81 11.89
C ASN A 30 -10.63 10.72 10.74
N VAL A 31 -10.84 11.55 9.72
CA VAL A 31 -10.05 11.54 8.49
C VAL A 31 -8.61 12.00 8.75
N GLU A 32 -8.41 12.94 9.67
CA GLU A 32 -7.09 13.51 9.99
C GLU A 32 -6.15 12.47 10.62
N GLU A 33 -6.66 11.63 11.52
CA GLU A 33 -5.90 10.52 12.11
C GLU A 33 -5.56 9.47 11.05
N GLN A 34 -6.52 9.15 10.18
CA GLN A 34 -6.29 8.23 9.06
C GLN A 34 -5.19 8.78 8.13
N GLU A 35 -5.28 10.07 7.76
CA GLU A 35 -4.31 10.78 6.92
C GLU A 35 -2.91 10.79 7.53
N SER A 36 -2.82 11.04 8.84
CA SER A 36 -1.56 11.02 9.59
C SER A 36 -0.92 9.63 9.58
N ALA A 37 -1.71 8.58 9.78
CA ALA A 37 -1.23 7.20 9.75
C ALA A 37 -0.72 6.80 8.35
N ILE A 38 -1.49 7.09 7.30
CA ILE A 38 -1.10 6.82 5.91
C ILE A 38 0.19 7.57 5.56
N SER A 39 0.28 8.86 5.94
CA SER A 39 1.47 9.69 5.66
C SER A 39 2.71 9.16 6.37
N THR A 40 2.57 8.69 7.62
CA THR A 40 3.67 8.09 8.37
C THR A 40 4.18 6.81 7.70
N ILE A 41 3.27 5.93 7.26
CA ILE A 41 3.63 4.72 6.51
C ILE A 41 4.34 5.08 5.20
N TYR A 42 3.84 6.07 4.46
CA TYR A 42 4.46 6.51 3.22
C TYR A 42 5.92 6.97 3.44
N MET A 43 6.16 7.77 4.49
CA MET A 43 7.52 8.20 4.85
C MET A 43 8.43 7.02 5.19
N MET A 44 7.95 6.06 6.00
CA MET A 44 8.73 4.86 6.35
C MET A 44 9.14 4.04 5.12
N ILE A 45 8.28 3.97 4.10
CA ILE A 45 8.60 3.28 2.85
C ILE A 45 9.62 4.08 2.03
N CYS A 46 9.51 5.40 1.99
CA CYS A 46 10.44 6.26 1.27
C CYS A 46 11.85 6.25 1.87
N ASP A 47 11.96 6.12 3.19
CA ASP A 47 13.23 6.07 3.91
C ASP A 47 13.96 4.72 3.76
N GLY A 48 13.43 3.79 2.97
CA GLY A 48 14.06 2.51 2.69
C GLY A 48 13.99 1.52 3.87
N GLY A 49 12.97 1.65 4.73
CA GLY A 49 12.72 0.79 5.90
C GLY A 49 12.26 -0.64 5.57
N PHE A 50 12.82 -1.26 4.51
CA PHE A 50 12.45 -2.56 3.95
C PHE A 50 12.40 -3.69 5.01
N GLY A 51 13.14 -3.62 6.12
CA GLY A 51 13.08 -4.67 7.15
C GLY A 51 11.80 -4.72 8.01
N VAL A 52 11.05 -3.60 8.14
CA VAL A 52 9.98 -3.47 9.15
C VAL A 52 8.59 -3.54 8.53
N TRP A 53 8.26 -2.64 7.60
CA TRP A 53 6.92 -2.58 7.03
C TRP A 53 6.61 -3.82 6.17
N GLU A 54 7.63 -4.46 5.60
CA GLU A 54 7.47 -5.68 4.81
C GLU A 54 6.97 -6.88 5.62
N GLN A 55 7.22 -6.89 6.94
CA GLN A 55 6.66 -7.90 7.84
C GLN A 55 5.14 -7.77 7.96
N CYS A 56 4.62 -6.57 7.68
CA CYS A 56 3.21 -6.24 7.71
C CYS A 56 2.60 -6.11 6.30
N TYR A 57 3.30 -6.60 5.25
CA TYR A 57 2.95 -6.38 3.84
C TYR A 57 1.49 -6.69 3.51
N ALA A 58 1.01 -7.88 3.86
CA ALA A 58 -0.34 -8.32 3.51
C ALA A 58 -1.42 -7.43 4.15
N LYS A 59 -1.24 -7.08 5.43
CA LYS A 59 -2.18 -6.18 6.13
C LYS A 59 -2.13 -4.77 5.56
N LEU A 60 -0.95 -4.27 5.22
CA LEU A 60 -0.82 -2.99 4.54
C LEU A 60 -1.56 -3.00 3.20
N LEU A 61 -1.34 -4.02 2.36
CA LEU A 61 -1.99 -4.13 1.07
C LEU A 61 -3.53 -4.15 1.18
N LEU A 62 -4.07 -4.93 2.13
CA LEU A 62 -5.51 -4.97 2.40
C LEU A 62 -6.06 -3.60 2.80
N ASN A 63 -5.37 -2.88 3.68
CA ASN A 63 -5.78 -1.54 4.08
C ASN A 63 -5.78 -0.56 2.90
N LEU A 64 -4.78 -0.64 2.01
CA LEU A 64 -4.73 0.20 0.82
C LEU A 64 -5.94 -0.08 -0.08
N PHE A 65 -6.26 -1.34 -0.32
CA PHE A 65 -7.41 -1.72 -1.14
C PHE A 65 -8.74 -1.26 -0.55
N GLU A 66 -8.91 -1.38 0.77
CA GLU A 66 -10.07 -0.89 1.48
C GLU A 66 -10.22 0.62 1.29
N ILE A 67 -9.17 1.40 1.57
CA ILE A 67 -9.19 2.87 1.45
C ILE A 67 -9.45 3.30 0.00
N LEU A 68 -8.83 2.66 -0.99
CA LEU A 68 -9.09 2.95 -2.41
C LEU A 68 -10.54 2.69 -2.82
N SER A 69 -11.21 1.76 -2.13
CA SER A 69 -12.60 1.40 -2.42
C SER A 69 -13.62 2.26 -1.68
N THR A 70 -13.34 2.61 -0.42
CA THR A 70 -14.37 3.15 0.49
C THR A 70 -14.11 4.58 0.95
N SER A 71 -12.89 5.10 0.81
CA SER A 71 -12.58 6.44 1.30
C SER A 71 -13.21 7.53 0.44
N SER A 72 -13.80 8.54 1.08
CA SER A 72 -14.23 9.78 0.44
C SER A 72 -13.12 10.83 0.36
N SER A 73 -11.97 10.62 1.02
CA SER A 73 -10.83 11.54 0.96
C SER A 73 -9.97 11.25 -0.27
N GLU A 74 -9.98 12.18 -1.23
CA GLU A 74 -9.09 12.13 -2.40
C GLU A 74 -7.60 12.13 -2.00
N ASN A 75 -7.26 12.83 -0.91
CA ASN A 75 -5.89 12.81 -0.40
C ASN A 75 -5.48 11.42 0.10
N ASN A 76 -6.37 10.71 0.80
CA ASN A 76 -6.12 9.33 1.24
C ASN A 76 -5.94 8.39 0.05
N LYS A 77 -6.85 8.44 -0.94
CA LYS A 77 -6.72 7.65 -2.16
C LYS A 77 -5.37 7.90 -2.84
N LYS A 78 -5.02 9.16 -3.08
CA LYS A 78 -3.75 9.58 -3.69
C LYS A 78 -2.53 9.04 -2.93
N MET A 79 -2.53 9.15 -1.61
CA MET A 79 -1.42 8.64 -0.80
C MET A 79 -1.34 7.11 -0.84
N CYS A 80 -2.48 6.40 -0.81
CA CYS A 80 -2.52 4.96 -0.96
C CYS A 80 -2.00 4.48 -2.34
N LEU A 81 -2.33 5.17 -3.43
CA LEU A 81 -1.80 4.90 -4.76
C LEU A 81 -0.27 5.04 -4.81
N ARG A 82 0.27 6.08 -4.15
CA ARG A 82 1.73 6.29 -4.05
C ARG A 82 2.41 5.20 -3.24
N ILE A 83 1.80 4.79 -2.11
CA ILE A 83 2.30 3.68 -1.30
C ILE A 83 2.30 2.38 -2.12
N LEU A 84 1.20 2.06 -2.79
CA LEU A 84 1.09 0.85 -3.62
C LEU A 84 2.16 0.82 -4.72
N SER A 85 2.40 1.96 -5.38
CA SER A 85 3.46 2.10 -6.38
C SER A 85 4.84 1.80 -5.79
N LYS A 86 5.15 2.37 -4.62
CA LYS A 86 6.42 2.13 -3.92
C LYS A 86 6.57 0.65 -3.51
N MET A 87 5.51 0.05 -2.97
CA MET A 87 5.49 -1.37 -2.62
C MET A 87 5.72 -2.27 -3.84
N CYS A 88 5.14 -1.91 -4.99
CA CYS A 88 5.33 -2.63 -6.24
C CYS A 88 6.79 -2.55 -6.72
N VAL A 89 7.38 -1.35 -6.75
CA VAL A 89 8.80 -1.17 -7.12
C VAL A 89 9.72 -1.96 -6.19
N ALA A 90 9.43 -1.95 -4.89
CA ALA A 90 10.25 -2.63 -3.89
C ALA A 90 10.14 -4.15 -3.94
N GLN A 91 8.92 -4.68 -4.04
CA GLN A 91 8.61 -6.10 -3.87
C GLN A 91 7.51 -6.59 -4.81
N ALA A 92 7.67 -6.35 -6.11
CA ALA A 92 6.70 -6.75 -7.14
C ALA A 92 6.24 -8.20 -7.01
N ALA A 93 7.15 -9.13 -6.70
CA ALA A 93 6.84 -10.56 -6.57
C ALA A 93 5.75 -10.86 -5.52
N LYS A 94 5.64 -10.05 -4.46
CA LYS A 94 4.58 -10.22 -3.44
C LYS A 94 3.20 -9.77 -3.92
N LEU A 95 3.10 -9.06 -5.04
CA LEU A 95 1.84 -8.66 -5.68
C LEU A 95 1.38 -9.63 -6.77
N PHE A 96 2.18 -10.64 -7.14
CA PHE A 96 1.85 -11.49 -8.30
C PHE A 96 0.53 -12.23 -8.12
N ASP A 97 0.25 -12.73 -6.91
CA ASP A 97 -1.02 -13.40 -6.60
C ASP A 97 -2.19 -12.43 -6.40
N SER A 98 -1.91 -11.13 -6.33
CA SER A 98 -2.91 -10.07 -6.10
C SER A 98 -2.94 -9.04 -7.24
N THR A 99 -2.36 -9.34 -8.42
CA THR A 99 -2.20 -8.30 -9.45
C THR A 99 -3.53 -7.86 -10.03
N GLU A 100 -4.44 -8.79 -10.30
CA GLU A 100 -5.79 -8.48 -10.79
C GLU A 100 -6.51 -7.55 -9.81
N ILE A 101 -6.58 -7.93 -8.53
CA ILE A 101 -7.22 -7.12 -7.49
C ILE A 101 -6.53 -5.76 -7.36
N ALA A 102 -5.19 -5.70 -7.39
CA ALA A 102 -4.46 -4.45 -7.32
C ALA A 102 -4.83 -3.51 -8.47
N VAL A 103 -4.91 -4.02 -9.71
CA VAL A 103 -5.31 -3.23 -10.87
C VAL A 103 -6.77 -2.79 -10.74
N CYS A 104 -7.69 -3.69 -10.38
CA CYS A 104 -9.09 -3.33 -10.16
C CYS A 104 -9.24 -2.23 -9.11
N LYS A 105 -8.49 -2.29 -8.01
CA LYS A 105 -8.57 -1.28 -6.93
C LYS A 105 -8.01 0.07 -7.34
N VAL A 106 -7.00 0.11 -8.20
CA VAL A 106 -6.52 1.37 -8.78
C VAL A 106 -7.53 1.94 -9.78
N LEU A 107 -8.19 1.09 -10.57
CA LEU A 107 -9.26 1.51 -11.49
C LEU A 107 -10.52 1.98 -10.76
N ASP A 108 -10.88 1.35 -9.64
CA ASP A 108 -11.96 1.81 -8.75
C ASP A 108 -11.69 3.25 -8.29
N ALA A 109 -10.45 3.56 -7.90
CA ALA A 109 -10.06 4.92 -7.54
C ALA A 109 -10.11 5.89 -8.73
N ALA A 110 -9.77 5.41 -9.94
CA ALA A 110 -9.78 6.20 -11.18
C ALA A 110 -11.18 6.65 -11.60
N VAL A 111 -12.16 5.74 -11.55
CA VAL A 111 -13.53 6.02 -12.00
C VAL A 111 -14.26 6.92 -10.99
N ASN A 112 -13.85 6.87 -9.72
CA ASN A 112 -14.51 7.58 -8.62
C ASN A 112 -13.78 8.86 -8.18
N THR A 113 -12.83 9.39 -8.97
CA THR A 113 -12.13 10.64 -8.66
C THR A 113 -12.44 11.75 -9.66
N ASN A 114 -12.61 12.97 -9.13
CA ASN A 114 -12.67 14.22 -9.92
C ASN A 114 -11.47 15.13 -9.63
N ASP A 115 -10.51 14.67 -8.80
CA ASP A 115 -9.33 15.42 -8.41
C ASP A 115 -8.17 15.12 -9.36
N ALA A 116 -7.71 16.15 -10.07
CA ALA A 116 -6.65 16.01 -11.08
C ALA A 116 -5.34 15.42 -10.50
N THR A 117 -5.03 15.70 -9.23
CA THR A 117 -3.81 15.18 -8.61
C THR A 117 -3.91 13.68 -8.27
N THR A 118 -5.12 13.23 -7.97
CA THR A 118 -5.46 11.83 -7.74
C THR A 118 -5.50 11.07 -9.05
N SER A 119 -6.08 11.64 -10.12
CA SER A 119 -6.02 11.06 -11.47
C SER A 119 -4.58 10.85 -11.93
N LEU A 120 -3.69 11.83 -11.70
CA LEU A 120 -2.27 11.66 -12.03
C LEU A 120 -1.62 10.52 -11.21
N ALA A 121 -1.94 10.43 -9.92
CA ALA A 121 -1.42 9.35 -9.08
C ALA A 121 -1.93 7.95 -9.50
N VAL A 122 -3.16 7.88 -10.04
CA VAL A 122 -3.70 6.66 -10.66
C VAL A 122 -2.86 6.26 -11.87
N ASP A 123 -2.64 7.19 -12.79
CA ASP A 123 -1.88 6.92 -14.03
C ASP A 123 -0.46 6.45 -13.73
N ASP A 124 0.21 7.11 -12.78
CA ASP A 124 1.55 6.73 -12.32
C ASP A 124 1.55 5.35 -11.66
N CYS A 125 0.51 5.04 -10.88
CA CYS A 125 0.37 3.75 -10.23
C CYS A 125 0.15 2.64 -11.25
N LEU A 126 -0.80 2.79 -12.19
CA LEU A 126 -1.06 1.83 -13.25
C LEU A 126 0.19 1.59 -14.11
N ARG A 127 0.93 2.65 -14.46
CA ARG A 127 2.20 2.53 -15.19
C ARG A 127 3.23 1.71 -14.41
N THR A 128 3.32 1.93 -13.10
CA THR A 128 4.21 1.17 -12.21
C THR A 128 3.79 -0.30 -12.18
N LEU A 129 2.50 -0.60 -11.97
CA LEU A 129 1.99 -1.98 -11.98
C LEU A 129 2.28 -2.66 -13.33
N ALA A 130 2.01 -1.99 -14.44
CA ALA A 130 2.25 -2.52 -15.78
C ALA A 130 3.74 -2.80 -16.07
N THR A 131 4.65 -2.03 -15.47
CA THR A 131 6.10 -2.20 -15.65
C THR A 131 6.66 -3.37 -14.84
N HIS A 132 6.12 -3.60 -13.64
CA HIS A 132 6.72 -4.51 -12.66
C HIS A 132 5.97 -5.83 -12.49
N LEU A 133 4.69 -5.92 -12.85
CA LEU A 133 3.88 -7.11 -12.67
C LEU A 133 3.84 -7.96 -13.95
N PRO A 134 3.58 -9.28 -13.83
CA PRO A 134 3.61 -10.18 -14.97
C PRO A 134 2.50 -9.83 -15.95
N LEU A 135 2.86 -9.58 -17.23
CA LEU A 135 1.89 -9.23 -18.28
C LEU A 135 0.74 -10.24 -18.40
N ALA A 136 1.01 -11.53 -18.20
CA ALA A 136 0.00 -12.58 -18.25
C ALA A 136 -1.13 -12.38 -17.22
N ASN A 137 -0.83 -11.77 -16.08
CA ASN A 137 -1.81 -11.49 -15.03
C ASN A 137 -2.53 -10.15 -15.25
N ILE A 138 -1.96 -9.24 -16.05
CA ILE A 138 -2.56 -7.94 -16.36
C ILE A 138 -3.54 -8.05 -17.55
N ILE A 139 -3.20 -8.85 -18.56
CA ILE A 139 -4.00 -8.96 -19.80
C ILE A 139 -5.27 -9.81 -19.57
N ASN A 140 -5.29 -10.66 -18.53
CA ASN A 140 -6.39 -11.58 -18.22
C ASN A 140 -7.38 -11.05 -17.18
N ILE A 141 -7.46 -9.75 -16.93
CA ILE A 141 -8.52 -9.17 -16.11
C ILE A 141 -9.83 -9.38 -16.88
N ALA A 142 -10.67 -10.31 -16.40
CA ALA A 142 -11.85 -10.84 -17.09
C ALA A 142 -13.15 -10.45 -16.39
#